data_AF-A0A0N8PUY8-F1
#
_entry.id   AF-A0A0N8PUY8-F1
#
_cell.length_a   1.000
_cell.length_b   1.000
_cell.length_c   1.000
_cell.angle_alpha   90.00
_cell.angle_beta   90.00
_cell.angle_gamma   90.00
#
_symmetry.space_group_name_H-M   'P 1'
#
loop_
_entity.id
_entity.type
_entity.pdbx_description
1 polymer ?
#
loop_
_entity_poly.entity_id
_entity_poly.type
_entity_poly.pdbx_seq_one_letter_code
_entity_poly.pdbx_strand_id
1 'polypeptide(L)'
;MNELQNALHEMIESGPQSNPALNTVINDYAMYHAVLVIVGGVLLMIFAWLSIRFWAKFKRMPKISKSKWKFEKKVYFSFGILSCSVALLMILVVVANATNTFNPLHGFSLLVGSFEISNGETYKGELRYAFIEWIKSGNENIPSILKQQINERIEFHTTKAIVCGVLFIIFVALSRFLWNALIKRTKEIDSKWRYKENAYFIFGIATVVLSLLLMVIVVANMQGAFAPLAAFLGGLL
;
A
#
# COMPACT_ATOMS: atom_id res chain seq x y z
N MET A 1 17.28 23.60 -7.89
CA MET A 1 15.84 23.68 -8.16
C MET A 1 15.62 23.57 -9.66
N ASN A 2 14.84 22.60 -10.14
CA ASN A 2 14.49 22.54 -11.57
C ASN A 2 13.34 23.53 -11.88
N GLU A 3 13.13 23.84 -13.16
CA GLU A 3 12.11 24.82 -13.60
C GLU A 3 10.70 24.49 -13.08
N LEU A 4 10.37 23.20 -12.98
CA LEU A 4 9.11 22.71 -12.44
C LEU A 4 8.97 23.01 -10.94
N GLN A 5 10.02 22.78 -10.16
CA GLN A 5 10.04 23.05 -8.73
C GLN A 5 9.89 24.55 -8.44
N ASN A 6 10.55 25.41 -9.22
CA ASN A 6 10.39 26.87 -9.11
C ASN A 6 8.96 27.31 -9.44
N ALA A 7 8.40 26.82 -10.55
CA ALA A 7 7.03 27.14 -10.94
C ALA A 7 6.01 26.69 -9.88
N LEU A 8 6.19 25.50 -9.29
CA LEU A 8 5.32 25.02 -8.22
C LEU A 8 5.49 25.85 -6.94
N HIS A 9 6.71 26.26 -6.59
CA HIS A 9 6.94 27.08 -5.40
C HIS A 9 6.27 28.45 -5.51
N GLU A 10 6.46 29.13 -6.65
CA GLU A 10 5.84 30.42 -6.95
C GLU A 10 4.30 30.33 -6.93
N MET A 11 3.74 29.24 -7.44
CA MET A 11 2.29 29.01 -7.46
C MET A 11 1.73 28.66 -6.07
N ILE A 12 2.50 27.98 -5.23
CA ILE A 12 2.13 27.70 -3.84
C ILE A 12 2.15 29.01 -3.03
N GLU A 13 3.17 29.84 -3.20
CA GLU A 13 3.30 31.13 -2.50
C GLU A 13 2.21 32.13 -2.90
N SER A 14 1.83 32.17 -4.18
CA SER A 14 0.75 33.04 -4.67
C SER A 14 -0.66 32.62 -4.22
N GLY A 15 -0.81 31.42 -3.66
CA GLY A 15 -2.06 30.94 -3.06
C GLY A 15 -2.85 29.99 -3.99
N PRO A 16 -3.17 28.76 -3.55
CA PRO A 16 -3.87 27.77 -4.39
C PRO A 16 -5.29 28.19 -4.80
N GLN A 17 -6.00 28.98 -3.98
CA GLN A 17 -7.41 29.30 -4.22
C GLN A 17 -7.64 30.10 -5.52
N SER A 18 -6.62 30.80 -6.02
CA SER A 18 -6.66 31.53 -7.29
C SER A 18 -6.22 30.70 -8.51
N ASN A 19 -5.71 29.48 -8.33
CA ASN A 19 -5.18 28.64 -9.41
C ASN A 19 -5.87 27.26 -9.45
N PRO A 20 -6.90 27.09 -10.31
CA PRO A 20 -7.62 25.82 -10.44
C PRO A 20 -6.75 24.62 -10.86
N ALA A 21 -5.71 24.83 -11.69
CA ALA A 21 -4.77 23.77 -12.06
C ALA A 21 -3.99 23.25 -10.85
N LEU A 22 -3.47 24.17 -10.02
CA LEU A 22 -2.76 23.82 -8.79
C LEU A 22 -3.69 23.13 -7.77
N ASN A 23 -4.94 23.59 -7.63
CA ASN A 23 -5.93 22.93 -6.77
C ASN A 23 -6.19 21.48 -7.21
N THR A 24 -6.24 21.23 -8.51
CA THR A 24 -6.40 19.87 -9.05
C THR A 24 -5.23 18.96 -8.63
N VAL A 25 -4.00 19.46 -8.70
CA VAL A 25 -2.80 18.73 -8.27
C VAL A 25 -2.81 18.46 -6.76
N ILE A 26 -3.12 19.47 -5.95
CA ILE A 26 -3.18 19.34 -4.48
C ILE A 26 -4.28 18.36 -4.06
N ASN A 27 -5.44 18.41 -4.71
CA ASN A 27 -6.54 17.51 -4.43
C ASN A 27 -6.20 16.06 -4.82
N ASP A 28 -5.50 15.84 -5.93
CA ASP A 28 -5.01 14.53 -6.32
C ASP A 28 -3.97 14.00 -5.32
N TYR A 29 -3.05 14.85 -4.86
CA TYR A 29 -2.13 14.52 -3.76
C TYR A 29 -2.85 14.14 -2.48
N ALA A 30 -3.90 14.88 -2.10
CA ALA A 30 -4.73 14.55 -0.94
C ALA A 30 -5.41 13.18 -1.13
N MET A 31 -5.94 12.90 -2.33
CA MET A 31 -6.58 11.64 -2.68
C MET A 31 -5.60 10.46 -2.62
N TYR A 32 -4.37 10.63 -3.09
CA TYR A 32 -3.30 9.63 -3.01
C TYR A 32 -3.10 9.15 -1.57
N HIS A 33 -2.97 10.11 -0.64
CA HIS A 33 -2.81 9.80 0.78
C HIS A 33 -4.11 9.31 1.43
N ALA A 34 -5.28 9.79 0.99
CA ALA A 34 -6.56 9.33 1.49
C ALA A 34 -6.79 7.83 1.20
N VAL A 35 -6.39 7.35 0.02
CA VAL A 35 -6.43 5.91 -0.32
C VAL A 35 -5.60 5.09 0.66
N LEU A 36 -4.41 5.57 1.03
CA LEU A 36 -3.56 4.94 2.05
C LEU A 36 -4.20 4.91 3.43
N VAL A 37 -4.85 5.99 3.84
CA VAL A 37 -5.59 6.07 5.12
C VAL A 37 -6.77 5.09 5.13
N ILE A 38 -7.58 5.07 4.08
CA ILE A 38 -8.80 4.27 4.01
C ILE A 38 -8.47 2.78 3.92
N VAL A 39 -7.70 2.38 2.90
CA VAL A 39 -7.35 0.97 2.69
C VAL A 39 -6.44 0.49 3.82
N GLY A 40 -5.51 1.34 4.26
CA GLY A 40 -4.64 1.02 5.39
C GLY A 40 -5.38 0.87 6.71
N GLY A 41 -6.40 1.71 6.96
CA GLY A 41 -7.28 1.61 8.13
C GLY A 41 -8.12 0.34 8.13
N VAL A 42 -8.66 -0.07 6.98
CA VAL A 42 -9.37 -1.35 6.84
C VAL A 42 -8.44 -2.52 7.14
N LEU A 43 -7.24 -2.54 6.56
CA LEU A 43 -6.25 -3.58 6.83
C LEU A 43 -5.83 -3.60 8.30
N LEU A 44 -5.60 -2.43 8.92
CA LEU A 44 -5.32 -2.30 10.35
C LEU A 44 -6.41 -2.98 11.19
N MET A 45 -7.68 -2.67 10.94
CA MET A 45 -8.79 -3.28 11.67
C MET A 45 -8.81 -4.81 11.51
N ILE A 46 -8.59 -5.31 10.30
CA ILE A 46 -8.52 -6.76 10.02
C ILE A 46 -7.37 -7.42 10.79
N PHE A 47 -6.16 -6.85 10.75
CA PHE A 47 -4.99 -7.43 11.43
C PHE A 47 -5.07 -7.30 12.95
N ALA A 48 -5.61 -6.21 13.48
CA ALA A 48 -5.89 -6.07 14.91
C ALA A 48 -6.88 -7.14 15.38
N TRP A 49 -7.98 -7.34 14.64
CA TRP A 49 -8.94 -8.41 14.91
C TRP A 49 -8.30 -9.80 14.86
N LEU A 50 -7.52 -10.10 13.82
CA LEU A 50 -6.79 -11.37 13.69
C LEU A 50 -5.85 -11.58 14.88
N SER A 51 -5.10 -10.55 15.28
CA SER A 51 -4.19 -10.62 16.43
C SER A 51 -4.93 -10.97 17.71
N ILE A 52 -6.03 -10.27 18.00
CA ILE A 52 -6.89 -10.57 19.15
C ILE A 52 -7.37 -12.02 19.12
N ARG A 53 -7.83 -12.52 17.96
CA ARG A 53 -8.29 -13.92 17.83
C ARG A 53 -7.18 -14.92 18.06
N PHE A 54 -6.00 -14.70 17.49
CA PHE A 54 -4.85 -15.61 17.63
C PHE A 54 -4.33 -15.63 19.06
N TRP A 55 -4.24 -14.47 19.73
CA TRP A 55 -3.89 -14.39 21.15
C TRP A 55 -4.93 -15.07 22.04
N ALA A 56 -6.22 -14.90 21.76
CA ALA A 56 -7.29 -15.57 22.49
C ALA A 56 -7.19 -17.10 22.35
N LYS A 57 -6.92 -17.61 21.15
CA LYS A 57 -6.71 -19.05 20.90
C LYS A 57 -5.45 -19.56 21.59
N PHE A 58 -4.35 -18.82 21.54
CA PHE A 58 -3.09 -19.15 22.20
C PHE A 58 -3.25 -19.27 23.73
N LYS A 59 -3.94 -18.31 24.36
CA LYS A 59 -4.17 -18.29 25.82
C LYS A 59 -5.03 -19.45 26.31
N ARG A 60 -6.04 -19.87 25.51
CA ARG A 60 -6.96 -20.96 25.87
C ARG A 60 -6.34 -22.36 25.83
N MET A 61 -5.15 -22.53 25.25
CA MET A 61 -4.55 -23.85 25.08
C MET A 61 -3.67 -24.28 26.27
N PRO A 62 -3.94 -25.46 26.88
CA PRO A 62 -3.13 -25.98 27.97
C PRO A 62 -1.70 -26.29 27.49
N LYS A 63 -0.72 -26.14 28.39
CA LYS A 63 0.67 -26.59 28.15
C LYS A 63 0.71 -28.11 28.33
N ILE A 64 1.43 -28.85 27.47
CA ILE A 64 1.62 -30.31 27.65
C ILE A 64 2.52 -30.60 28.85
N SER A 65 3.55 -29.77 29.05
CA SER A 65 4.56 -29.85 30.12
C SER A 65 5.17 -28.46 30.33
N LYS A 66 5.94 -28.24 31.41
CA LYS A 66 6.57 -26.96 31.76
C LYS A 66 7.39 -26.34 30.61
N SER A 67 7.89 -27.13 29.65
CA SER A 67 8.84 -26.67 28.63
C SER A 67 8.38 -26.72 27.16
N LYS A 68 7.41 -27.58 26.75
CA LYS A 68 7.10 -27.78 25.32
C LYS A 68 5.66 -27.41 24.92
N TRP A 69 5.52 -26.49 23.97
CA TRP A 69 4.24 -26.13 23.33
C TRP A 69 3.89 -27.09 22.18
N LYS A 70 2.61 -27.46 22.04
CA LYS A 70 2.07 -28.12 20.84
C LYS A 70 2.32 -27.26 19.61
N PHE A 71 2.45 -27.90 18.44
CA PHE A 71 2.61 -27.21 17.16
C PHE A 71 1.52 -26.16 16.93
N GLU A 72 0.25 -26.52 17.12
CA GLU A 72 -0.89 -25.59 16.99
C GLU A 72 -0.73 -24.33 17.86
N LYS A 73 -0.24 -24.49 19.10
CA LYS A 73 0.01 -23.36 19.99
C LYS A 73 1.14 -22.46 19.47
N LYS A 74 2.21 -23.04 18.89
CA LYS A 74 3.26 -22.27 18.21
C LYS A 74 2.71 -21.51 17.00
N VAL A 75 1.85 -22.13 16.21
CA VAL A 75 1.22 -21.49 15.03
C VAL A 75 0.42 -20.26 15.45
N TYR A 76 -0.47 -20.40 16.44
CA TYR A 76 -1.24 -19.24 16.94
C TYR A 76 -0.36 -18.14 17.54
N PHE A 77 0.72 -18.51 18.22
CA PHE A 77 1.70 -17.54 18.71
C PHE A 77 2.38 -16.79 17.56
N SER A 78 2.91 -17.49 16.55
CA SER A 78 3.57 -16.88 15.39
C SER A 78 2.63 -15.98 14.59
N PHE A 79 1.41 -16.44 14.32
CA PHE A 79 0.40 -15.60 13.64
C PHE A 79 -0.06 -14.43 14.51
N GLY A 80 -0.12 -14.58 15.83
CA GLY A 80 -0.39 -13.49 16.78
C GLY A 80 0.68 -12.40 16.72
N ILE A 81 1.97 -12.78 16.70
CA ILE A 81 3.09 -11.85 16.51
C ILE A 81 3.00 -11.20 15.13
N LEU A 82 2.91 -11.99 14.06
CA LEU A 82 2.90 -11.46 12.69
C LEU A 82 1.77 -10.45 12.47
N SER A 83 0.54 -10.80 12.88
CA SER A 83 -0.61 -9.90 12.75
C SER A 83 -0.48 -8.65 13.62
N CYS A 84 0.10 -8.75 14.82
CA CYS A 84 0.40 -7.59 15.66
C CYS A 84 1.42 -6.67 14.98
N SER A 85 2.53 -7.22 14.48
CA SER A 85 3.56 -6.44 13.80
C SER A 85 3.02 -5.74 12.55
N VAL A 86 2.23 -6.44 11.74
CA VAL A 86 1.59 -5.82 10.56
C VAL A 86 0.61 -4.73 10.99
N ALA A 87 -0.22 -4.95 12.01
CA ALA A 87 -1.12 -3.91 12.52
C ALA A 87 -0.34 -2.65 12.98
N LEU A 88 0.76 -2.81 13.70
CA LEU A 88 1.60 -1.67 14.12
C LEU A 88 2.19 -0.91 12.93
N LEU A 89 2.69 -1.62 11.90
CA LEU A 89 3.14 -0.98 10.66
C LEU A 89 2.00 -0.23 9.97
N MET A 90 0.80 -0.80 9.94
CA MET A 90 -0.37 -0.14 9.36
C MET A 90 -0.79 1.11 10.13
N ILE A 91 -0.64 1.14 11.46
CA ILE A 91 -0.85 2.37 12.24
C ILE A 91 0.11 3.47 11.77
N LEU A 92 1.40 3.16 11.61
CA LEU A 92 2.39 4.13 11.13
C LEU A 92 2.02 4.66 9.74
N VAL A 93 1.65 3.77 8.82
CA VAL A 93 1.20 4.15 7.48
C VAL A 93 -0.02 5.06 7.57
N VAL A 94 -1.08 4.66 8.29
CA VAL A 94 -2.30 5.46 8.39
C VAL A 94 -2.04 6.84 8.99
N VAL A 95 -1.29 6.91 10.09
CA VAL A 95 -1.00 8.18 10.77
C VAL A 95 -0.13 9.09 9.92
N ALA A 96 0.93 8.56 9.30
CA ALA A 96 1.80 9.35 8.43
C ALA A 96 1.05 9.94 7.23
N ASN A 97 0.09 9.18 6.68
CA ASN A 97 -0.68 9.61 5.52
C ASN A 97 -1.88 10.51 5.88
N ALA A 98 -2.45 10.38 7.08
CA ALA A 98 -3.57 11.21 7.52
C ALA A 98 -3.22 12.70 7.56
N THR A 99 -2.01 13.05 7.99
CA THR A 99 -1.55 14.45 7.98
C THR A 99 -1.59 15.05 6.58
N ASN A 100 -1.17 14.31 5.56
CA ASN A 100 -1.19 14.76 4.16
C ASN A 100 -2.60 14.78 3.55
N THR A 101 -3.54 14.00 4.08
CA THR A 101 -4.96 14.08 3.68
C THR A 101 -5.63 15.32 4.27
N PHE A 102 -5.39 15.63 5.55
CA PHE A 102 -6.03 16.77 6.22
C PHE A 102 -5.35 18.11 5.94
N ASN A 103 -4.03 18.11 5.72
CA ASN A 103 -3.23 19.30 5.39
C ASN A 103 -2.40 19.09 4.11
N PRO A 104 -3.07 18.90 2.95
CA PRO A 104 -2.39 18.50 1.72
C PRO A 104 -1.42 19.56 1.20
N LEU A 105 -1.71 20.85 1.36
CA LEU A 105 -0.81 21.93 0.93
C LEU A 105 0.55 21.87 1.64
N HIS A 106 0.55 21.63 2.95
CA HIS A 106 1.78 21.55 3.73
C HIS A 106 2.61 20.32 3.32
N GLY A 107 1.99 19.14 3.24
CA GLY A 107 2.67 17.93 2.77
C GLY A 107 3.21 18.08 1.35
N PHE A 108 2.42 18.66 0.45
CA PHE A 108 2.83 18.94 -0.92
C PHE A 108 4.00 19.93 -0.99
N SER A 109 4.02 20.99 -0.18
CA SER A 109 5.16 21.92 -0.14
C SER A 109 6.47 21.27 0.30
N LEU A 110 6.40 20.34 1.27
CA LEU A 110 7.56 19.58 1.71
C LEU A 110 8.04 18.63 0.62
N LEU A 111 7.11 17.97 -0.08
CA LEU A 111 7.41 17.12 -1.23
C LEU A 111 8.13 17.93 -2.32
N VAL A 112 7.59 19.09 -2.71
CA VAL A 112 8.20 20.00 -3.68
C VAL A 112 9.59 20.44 -3.24
N GLY A 113 9.80 20.71 -1.95
CA GLY A 113 11.12 21.05 -1.39
C GLY A 113 12.12 19.89 -1.40
N SER A 114 11.66 18.64 -1.34
CA SER A 114 12.49 17.44 -1.20
C SER A 114 13.03 16.84 -2.50
N PHE A 115 12.60 17.36 -3.66
CA PHE A 115 13.00 16.80 -4.95
C PHE A 115 14.50 17.05 -5.26
N GLU A 116 15.27 15.96 -5.36
CA GLU A 116 16.63 15.98 -5.91
C GLU A 116 16.62 15.98 -7.45
N ILE A 117 17.65 16.60 -8.04
CA ILE A 117 17.77 16.84 -9.48
C ILE A 117 18.09 15.52 -10.19
N SER A 118 17.09 14.90 -10.83
CA SER A 118 17.35 13.83 -11.80
C SER A 118 17.60 14.42 -13.19
N ASN A 119 18.83 14.28 -13.68
CA ASN A 119 19.20 14.60 -15.06
C ASN A 119 18.76 13.44 -15.96
N GLY A 120 17.52 13.42 -16.47
CA GLY A 120 17.04 12.28 -17.27
C GLY A 120 15.98 12.59 -18.34
N GLU A 121 16.39 12.39 -19.60
CA GLU A 121 15.63 12.12 -20.84
C GLU A 121 14.70 13.18 -21.46
N THR A 122 14.90 13.41 -22.78
CA THR A 122 14.19 14.38 -23.63
C THR A 122 12.66 14.21 -23.64
N TYR A 123 12.14 12.98 -23.54
CA TYR A 123 10.70 12.68 -23.47
C TYR A 123 10.03 13.23 -22.20
N LYS A 124 10.75 13.29 -21.07
CA LYS A 124 10.26 13.98 -19.87
C LYS A 124 10.20 15.49 -20.06
N GLY A 125 10.96 16.05 -21.00
CA GLY A 125 11.02 17.48 -21.28
C GLY A 125 9.69 18.06 -21.79
N GLU A 126 9.06 17.43 -22.78
CA GLU A 126 7.79 17.90 -23.35
C GLU A 126 6.63 17.82 -22.34
N LEU A 127 6.52 16.70 -21.62
CA LEU A 127 5.50 16.55 -20.57
C LEU A 127 5.72 17.51 -19.41
N ARG A 128 6.98 17.72 -19.01
CA ARG A 128 7.33 18.70 -17.97
C ARG A 128 6.99 20.12 -18.42
N TYR A 129 7.30 20.48 -19.67
CA TYR A 129 6.96 21.78 -20.22
C TYR A 129 5.44 22.00 -20.26
N ALA A 130 4.68 21.04 -20.81
CA ALA A 130 3.22 21.09 -20.85
C ALA A 130 2.60 21.20 -19.44
N PHE A 131 3.19 20.52 -18.45
CA PHE A 131 2.75 20.62 -17.06
C PHE A 131 3.04 22.00 -16.46
N ILE A 132 4.23 22.55 -16.67
CA ILE A 132 4.60 23.90 -16.19
C ILE A 132 3.67 24.95 -16.82
N GLU A 133 3.45 24.87 -18.13
CA GLU A 133 2.57 25.79 -18.85
C GLU A 133 1.13 25.71 -18.34
N TRP A 134 0.61 24.50 -18.14
CA TRP A 134 -0.72 24.28 -17.58
C TRP A 134 -0.86 24.89 -16.18
N ILE A 135 0.08 24.60 -15.28
CA ILE A 135 0.06 25.15 -13.93
C ILE A 135 0.16 26.68 -13.93
N LYS A 136 1.03 27.25 -14.76
CA LYS A 136 1.14 28.71 -14.90
C LYS A 136 -0.10 29.37 -15.47
N SER A 137 -0.80 28.69 -16.38
CA SER A 137 -2.02 29.20 -17.01
C SER A 137 -3.21 29.28 -16.05
N GLY A 138 -3.20 28.47 -14.97
CA GLY A 138 -4.35 28.33 -14.07
C GLY A 138 -5.59 27.69 -14.70
N ASN A 139 -5.47 27.11 -15.91
CA ASN A 139 -6.61 26.53 -16.61
C ASN A 139 -7.12 25.27 -15.90
N GLU A 140 -8.43 25.18 -15.70
CA GLU A 140 -9.10 23.99 -15.14
C GLU A 140 -8.90 22.74 -16.01
N ASN A 141 -8.75 22.91 -17.33
CA ASN A 141 -8.65 21.80 -18.27
C ASN A 141 -7.21 21.30 -18.38
N ILE A 142 -7.02 20.01 -18.05
CA ILE A 142 -5.75 19.31 -18.24
C ILE A 142 -5.44 19.19 -19.75
N PRO A 143 -4.25 19.63 -20.22
CA PRO A 143 -3.80 19.48 -21.60
C PRO A 143 -3.93 18.04 -22.12
N SER A 144 -4.25 17.89 -23.40
CA SER A 144 -4.49 16.58 -24.03
C SER A 144 -3.31 15.62 -23.88
N ILE A 145 -2.08 16.11 -24.02
CA ILE A 145 -0.85 15.31 -23.88
C ILE A 145 -0.70 14.74 -22.46
N LEU A 146 -1.01 15.53 -21.42
CA LEU A 146 -0.99 15.09 -20.02
C LEU A 146 -2.14 14.13 -19.75
N LYS A 147 -3.34 14.44 -20.24
CA LYS A 147 -4.53 13.62 -20.08
C LYS A 147 -4.35 12.22 -20.66
N GLN A 148 -3.70 12.10 -21.83
CA GLN A 148 -3.39 10.81 -22.43
C GLN A 148 -2.47 9.97 -21.53
N GLN A 149 -1.36 10.56 -21.07
CA GLN A 149 -0.40 9.85 -20.20
C GLN A 149 -1.01 9.47 -18.84
N ILE A 150 -1.87 10.34 -18.29
CA ILE A 150 -2.64 10.05 -17.07
C ILE A 150 -3.57 8.86 -17.30
N ASN A 151 -4.32 8.83 -18.41
CA ASN A 151 -5.25 7.74 -18.71
C ASN A 151 -4.53 6.40 -18.89
N GLU A 152 -3.42 6.38 -19.62
CA GLU A 152 -2.57 5.18 -19.79
C GLU A 152 -2.10 4.64 -18.42
N ARG A 153 -1.70 5.55 -17.52
CA ARG A 153 -1.30 5.20 -16.15
C ARG A 153 -2.46 4.66 -15.31
N ILE A 154 -3.64 5.28 -15.39
CA ILE A 154 -4.84 4.81 -14.69
C ILE A 154 -5.17 3.38 -15.14
N GLU A 155 -5.19 3.12 -16.44
CA GLU A 155 -5.53 1.80 -17.00
C GLU A 155 -4.53 0.73 -16.55
N PHE A 156 -3.24 1.07 -16.59
CA PHE A 156 -2.17 0.19 -16.13
C PHE A 156 -2.29 -0.17 -14.64
N HIS A 157 -2.48 0.82 -13.77
CA HIS A 157 -2.59 0.58 -12.34
C HIS A 157 -3.92 -0.10 -11.95
N THR A 158 -5.02 0.26 -12.61
CA THR A 158 -6.33 -0.38 -12.40
C THR A 158 -6.26 -1.87 -12.73
N THR A 159 -5.68 -2.22 -13.88
CA THR A 159 -5.50 -3.62 -14.29
C THR A 159 -4.70 -4.40 -13.25
N LYS A 160 -3.57 -3.85 -12.79
CA LYS A 160 -2.75 -4.47 -11.74
C LYS A 160 -3.50 -4.62 -10.42
N ALA A 161 -4.22 -3.59 -9.98
CA ALA A 161 -4.99 -3.63 -8.74
C ALA A 161 -6.04 -4.75 -8.77
N ILE A 162 -6.76 -4.91 -9.88
CA ILE A 162 -7.77 -5.96 -10.06
C ILE A 162 -7.13 -7.35 -10.06
N VAL A 163 -6.13 -7.58 -10.92
CA VAL A 163 -5.49 -8.90 -11.05
C VAL A 163 -4.84 -9.31 -9.73
N CYS A 164 -4.08 -8.43 -9.09
CA CYS A 164 -3.46 -8.71 -7.81
C CYS A 164 -4.48 -8.84 -6.68
N GLY A 165 -5.60 -8.13 -6.73
CA GLY A 165 -6.69 -8.25 -5.76
C GLY A 165 -7.36 -9.62 -5.80
N VAL A 166 -7.66 -10.13 -6.99
CA VAL A 166 -8.20 -11.49 -7.16
C VAL A 166 -7.21 -12.54 -6.66
N LEU A 167 -5.93 -12.42 -7.05
CA LEU A 167 -4.89 -13.34 -6.58
C LEU A 167 -4.73 -13.27 -5.06
N PHE A 168 -4.78 -12.08 -4.46
CA PHE A 168 -4.68 -11.89 -3.01
C PHE A 168 -5.75 -12.69 -2.27
N ILE A 169 -7.01 -12.59 -2.71
CA ILE A 169 -8.13 -13.34 -2.11
C ILE A 169 -7.89 -14.85 -2.22
N ILE A 170 -7.45 -15.33 -3.37
CA ILE A 170 -7.15 -16.75 -3.60
C ILE A 170 -6.04 -17.24 -2.67
N PHE A 171 -4.94 -16.49 -2.54
CA PHE A 171 -3.81 -16.86 -1.69
C PHE A 171 -4.15 -16.83 -0.20
N VAL A 172 -4.98 -15.88 0.25
CA VAL A 172 -5.50 -15.85 1.63
C VAL A 172 -6.38 -17.08 1.92
N ALA A 173 -7.27 -17.43 1.00
CA ALA A 173 -8.13 -18.61 1.13
C ALA A 173 -7.31 -19.90 1.16
N LEU A 174 -6.33 -20.02 0.26
CA LEU A 174 -5.41 -21.16 0.19
C LEU A 174 -4.55 -21.27 1.46
N SER A 175 -4.03 -20.16 1.97
CA SER A 175 -3.27 -20.12 3.21
C SER A 175 -4.10 -20.65 4.38
N ARG A 176 -5.33 -20.15 4.53
CA ARG A 176 -6.27 -20.63 5.56
C ARG A 176 -6.52 -22.14 5.42
N PHE A 177 -6.74 -22.63 4.21
CA PHE A 177 -6.96 -24.05 3.94
C PHE A 177 -5.75 -24.91 4.35
N LEU A 178 -4.55 -24.55 3.90
CA LEU A 178 -3.31 -25.29 4.18
C LEU A 178 -2.98 -25.33 5.67
N TRP A 179 -3.08 -24.19 6.37
CA TRP A 179 -2.80 -24.12 7.80
C TRP A 179 -3.82 -24.89 8.64
N ASN A 180 -5.11 -24.83 8.30
CA ASN A 180 -6.12 -25.62 8.98
C ASN A 180 -5.92 -27.14 8.76
N ALA A 181 -5.58 -27.54 7.53
CA ALA A 181 -5.29 -28.94 7.22
C ALA A 181 -4.05 -29.44 7.98
N LEU A 182 -2.99 -28.64 8.05
CA LEU A 182 -1.77 -28.98 8.79
C LEU A 182 -2.01 -29.08 10.29
N ILE A 183 -2.75 -28.13 10.88
CA ILE A 183 -3.12 -28.17 12.30
C ILE A 183 -3.94 -29.43 12.61
N LYS A 184 -4.90 -29.81 11.76
CA LYS A 184 -5.70 -31.01 11.96
C LYS A 184 -4.83 -32.28 11.93
N ARG A 185 -3.97 -32.42 10.92
CA ARG A 185 -3.07 -33.58 10.76
C ARG A 185 -2.09 -33.73 11.92
N THR A 186 -1.53 -32.62 12.41
CA THR A 186 -0.57 -32.64 13.52
C THR A 186 -1.20 -32.92 14.88
N LYS A 187 -2.53 -32.90 15.01
CA LYS A 187 -3.23 -33.39 16.22
C LYS A 187 -3.38 -34.90 16.25
N GLU A 188 -3.48 -35.52 15.09
CA GLU A 188 -3.71 -36.96 14.92
C GLU A 188 -2.38 -37.77 14.99
N ILE A 189 -1.24 -37.09 14.88
CA ILE A 189 0.09 -37.72 14.81
C ILE A 189 0.90 -37.39 16.07
N ASP A 190 1.22 -38.40 16.87
CA ASP A 190 2.17 -38.30 18.01
C ASP A 190 3.66 -38.41 17.57
N SER A 191 3.91 -38.66 16.28
CA SER A 191 5.22 -38.98 15.67
C SER A 191 5.85 -37.82 14.87
N LYS A 192 7.08 -38.05 14.34
CA LYS A 192 7.81 -37.14 13.44
C LYS A 192 6.99 -36.82 12.18
N TRP A 193 7.13 -35.59 11.69
CA TRP A 193 6.45 -35.11 10.48
C TRP A 193 6.80 -35.96 9.25
N ARG A 194 5.81 -36.25 8.41
CA ARG A 194 6.01 -36.93 7.14
C ARG A 194 6.15 -35.90 6.01
N TYR A 195 6.49 -36.37 4.82
CA TYR A 195 6.67 -35.52 3.63
C TYR A 195 5.45 -34.64 3.33
N LYS A 196 4.22 -35.12 3.59
CA LYS A 196 2.99 -34.36 3.38
C LYS A 196 2.89 -33.15 4.31
N GLU A 197 3.16 -33.31 5.61
CA GLU A 197 3.13 -32.21 6.58
C GLU A 197 4.20 -31.15 6.27
N ASN A 198 5.40 -31.59 5.87
CA ASN A 198 6.44 -30.68 5.38
C ASN A 198 5.97 -29.87 4.17
N ALA A 199 5.33 -30.51 3.19
CA ALA A 199 4.79 -29.83 2.02
C ALA A 199 3.72 -28.78 2.42
N TYR A 200 2.72 -29.17 3.24
CA TYR A 200 1.72 -28.23 3.75
C TYR A 200 2.33 -27.03 4.47
N PHE A 201 3.40 -27.25 5.24
CA PHE A 201 4.10 -26.18 5.95
C PHE A 201 4.82 -25.24 4.99
N ILE A 202 5.60 -25.76 4.04
CA ILE A 202 6.34 -24.96 3.05
C ILE A 202 5.37 -24.14 2.19
N PHE A 203 4.34 -24.78 1.61
CA PHE A 203 3.33 -24.08 0.83
C PHE A 203 2.49 -23.13 1.72
N GLY A 204 2.23 -23.49 2.97
CA GLY A 204 1.56 -22.63 3.95
C GLY A 204 2.35 -21.35 4.22
N ILE A 205 3.68 -21.41 4.34
CA ILE A 205 4.54 -20.23 4.46
C ILE A 205 4.54 -19.42 3.17
N ALA A 206 4.76 -20.07 2.03
CA ALA A 206 4.80 -19.39 0.74
C ALA A 206 3.52 -18.59 0.46
N THR A 207 2.36 -19.18 0.76
CA THR A 207 1.05 -18.51 0.59
C THR A 207 0.87 -17.31 1.53
N VAL A 208 1.40 -17.34 2.76
CA VAL A 208 1.39 -16.16 3.66
C VAL A 208 2.25 -15.04 3.09
N VAL A 209 3.47 -15.35 2.65
CA VAL A 209 4.40 -14.37 2.07
C VAL A 209 3.80 -13.75 0.81
N LEU A 210 3.27 -14.57 -0.10
CA LEU A 210 2.62 -14.09 -1.32
C LEU A 210 1.38 -13.26 -1.02
N SER A 211 0.60 -13.61 0.01
CA SER A 211 -0.56 -12.80 0.43
C SER A 211 -0.13 -11.41 0.90
N LEU A 212 0.92 -11.31 1.72
CA LEU A 212 1.42 -10.01 2.20
C LEU A 212 2.02 -9.18 1.06
N LEU A 213 2.74 -9.81 0.14
CA LEU A 213 3.27 -9.14 -1.06
C LEU A 213 2.13 -8.60 -1.94
N LEU A 214 1.13 -9.44 -2.24
CA LEU A 214 -0.02 -9.05 -3.06
C LEU A 214 -0.84 -7.94 -2.38
N MET A 215 -0.98 -7.96 -1.05
CA MET A 215 -1.60 -6.86 -0.29
C MET A 215 -0.89 -5.53 -0.56
N VAL A 216 0.45 -5.49 -0.46
CA VAL A 216 1.24 -4.28 -0.74
C VAL A 216 1.07 -3.85 -2.19
N ILE A 217 1.11 -4.79 -3.14
CA ILE A 217 0.94 -4.49 -4.57
C ILE A 217 -0.45 -3.90 -4.84
N VAL A 218 -1.52 -4.46 -4.27
CA VAL A 218 -2.89 -3.93 -4.42
C VAL A 218 -2.97 -2.51 -3.91
N VAL A 219 -2.48 -2.26 -2.69
CA VAL A 219 -2.50 -0.92 -2.06
C VAL A 219 -1.73 0.10 -2.91
N ALA A 220 -0.54 -0.26 -3.39
CA ALA A 220 0.29 0.62 -4.21
C ALA A 220 -0.38 0.94 -5.57
N ASN A 221 -1.04 -0.03 -6.19
CA ASN A 221 -1.71 0.18 -7.47
C ASN A 221 -3.06 0.90 -7.32
N MET A 222 -3.77 0.76 -6.19
CA MET A 222 -4.96 1.55 -5.93
C MET A 222 -4.65 3.05 -5.88
N GLN A 223 -3.53 3.44 -5.25
CA GLN A 223 -3.10 4.84 -5.24
C GLN A 223 -2.85 5.37 -6.66
N GLY A 224 -2.13 4.62 -7.49
CA GLY A 224 -1.86 5.02 -8.88
C GLY A 224 -3.11 5.06 -9.78
N ALA A 225 -4.16 4.31 -9.45
CA ALA A 225 -5.42 4.32 -10.18
C ALA A 225 -6.33 5.50 -9.78
N PHE A 226 -6.38 5.84 -8.48
CA PHE A 226 -7.26 6.89 -7.96
C PHE A 226 -6.63 8.29 -7.91
N ALA A 227 -5.30 8.38 -7.85
CA ALA A 227 -4.54 9.63 -7.75
C ALA A 227 -3.34 9.62 -8.71
N PRO A 228 -3.61 9.68 -10.03
CA PRO A 228 -2.59 9.51 -11.05
C PRO A 228 -1.66 10.73 -11.17
N LEU A 229 -2.08 11.95 -10.81
CA LEU A 229 -1.27 13.18 -10.99
C LEU A 229 -0.12 13.27 -9.99
N ALA A 230 -0.36 12.94 -8.72
CA ALA A 230 0.68 12.93 -7.69
C ALA A 230 1.74 11.85 -7.98
N ALA A 231 1.30 10.67 -8.43
CA ALA A 231 2.19 9.60 -8.87
C ALA A 231 2.92 9.96 -10.19
N PHE A 232 2.28 10.71 -11.07
CA PHE A 232 2.86 11.21 -12.31
C PHE A 232 3.93 12.27 -12.06
N LEU A 233 3.71 13.20 -11.13
CA LEU A 233 4.71 14.19 -10.69
C LEU A 233 6.00 13.53 -10.22
N GLY A 234 5.90 12.48 -9.40
CA GLY A 234 7.08 11.69 -8.98
C GLY A 234 7.82 11.01 -10.15
N GLY A 235 7.13 10.73 -11.27
CA GLY A 235 7.74 10.18 -12.48
C GLY A 235 8.28 11.23 -13.46
N LEU A 236 7.77 12.47 -13.41
CA LEU A 236 8.26 13.61 -14.20
C LEU A 236 9.56 14.19 -13.65
N LEU A 237 9.78 14.01 -12.35
CA LEU A 237 10.99 14.39 -11.64
C LEU A 237 12.07 13.32 -11.76
#